data_AF-A0A9Q9HG79-F1
#
_entry.id   AF-A0A9Q9HG79-F1
#
_cell.length_a   1.000
_cell.length_b   1.000
_cell.length_c   1.000
_cell.angle_alpha   90.00
_cell.angle_beta   90.00
_cell.angle_gamma   90.00
#
_symmetry.space_group_name_H-M   'P 1'
#
loop_
_entity.id
_entity.type
_entity.pdbx_description
1 polymer ?
#
loop_
_entity_poly.entity_id
_entity_poly.type
_entity_poly.pdbx_seq_one_letter_code
_entity_poly.pdbx_strand_id
1 'polypeptide(L)'
;MSAETSRSELAKQIFDASSLTGEFVLRSGQVSQQYFDKYRFEGKPEILRPLAKEMASLLPAGTEIVAGLELGGVPLVTAISLETGLPAAFIRKEAKSYGTCKAIEGQDVDGRKVTFIEDVITTGGAVSDAYKLATEEGALVLAVVCALWRGDGDPAIASEPSLPVFPAFRREDLVG
;
A
#
# COMPACT_ATOMS: atom_id res chain seq x y z
N MET A 1 -10.88 5.58 -25.90
CA MET A 1 -9.82 4.72 -25.37
C MET A 1 -8.62 5.62 -25.14
N SER A 2 -8.29 5.93 -23.89
CA SER A 2 -7.05 6.64 -23.56
C SER A 2 -5.87 5.72 -23.88
N ALA A 3 -4.77 6.28 -24.41
CA ALA A 3 -3.52 5.53 -24.55
C ALA A 3 -3.11 4.97 -23.17
N GLU A 4 -2.60 3.74 -23.16
CA GLU A 4 -2.12 3.10 -21.94
C GLU A 4 -0.88 3.85 -21.44
N THR A 5 -0.95 4.41 -20.23
CA THR A 5 0.17 5.14 -19.61
C THR A 5 1.34 4.18 -19.43
N SER A 6 2.51 4.54 -19.97
CA SER A 6 3.70 3.71 -19.81
C SER A 6 4.18 3.69 -18.35
N ARG A 7 4.84 2.62 -17.91
CA ARG A 7 5.37 2.51 -16.54
C ARG A 7 6.31 3.67 -16.17
N SER A 8 7.14 4.14 -17.11
CA SER A 8 8.04 5.28 -16.89
C SER A 8 7.28 6.60 -16.76
N GLU A 9 6.24 6.81 -17.57
CA GLU A 9 5.38 7.98 -17.46
C GLU A 9 4.61 7.98 -16.14
N LEU A 10 4.10 6.82 -15.71
CA LEU A 10 3.43 6.68 -14.42
C LEU A 10 4.39 6.98 -13.25
N ALA A 11 5.61 6.45 -13.29
CA ALA A 11 6.64 6.76 -12.29
C ALA A 11 6.92 8.27 -12.22
N LYS A 12 7.05 8.93 -13.37
CA LYS A 12 7.24 10.37 -13.44
C LYS A 12 6.05 11.14 -12.86
N GLN A 13 4.82 10.76 -13.20
CA GLN A 13 3.61 11.40 -12.67
C GLN A 13 3.50 11.25 -11.15
N ILE A 14 3.83 10.06 -10.61
CA ILE A 14 3.90 9.82 -9.16
C ILE A 14 4.94 10.74 -8.52
N PHE A 15 6.14 10.81 -9.10
CA PHE A 15 7.21 11.68 -8.60
C PHE A 15 6.80 13.16 -8.60
N ASP A 16 6.34 13.68 -9.74
CA ASP A 16 5.91 15.07 -9.90
C ASP A 16 4.75 15.44 -8.96
N ALA A 17 3.82 14.51 -8.72
CA ALA A 17 2.69 14.75 -7.84
C ALA A 17 3.07 14.78 -6.35
N SER A 18 4.11 14.02 -5.97
CA SER A 18 4.42 13.72 -4.56
C SER A 18 5.64 14.48 -4.03
N SER A 19 6.54 14.90 -4.91
CA SER A 19 7.75 15.64 -4.55
C SER A 19 7.45 17.13 -4.38
N LEU A 20 7.44 17.58 -3.13
CA LEU A 20 7.20 18.98 -2.77
C LEU A 20 8.52 19.67 -2.42
N THR A 21 8.66 20.92 -2.85
CA THR A 21 9.75 21.83 -2.47
C THR A 21 9.21 22.95 -1.58
N GLY A 22 9.97 23.29 -0.53
CA GLY A 22 9.56 24.24 0.49
C GLY A 22 10.09 23.85 1.87
N GLU A 23 9.78 24.63 2.90
CA GLU A 23 10.26 24.37 4.25
C GLU A 23 9.29 23.44 5.01
N PHE A 24 9.76 22.23 5.36
CA PHE A 24 8.97 21.22 6.06
C PHE A 24 9.66 20.78 7.35
N VAL A 25 8.92 20.72 8.46
CA VAL A 25 9.38 20.10 9.69
C VAL A 25 9.05 18.61 9.67
N LEU A 26 10.08 17.76 9.65
CA LEU A 26 9.93 16.31 9.64
C LEU A 26 9.54 15.77 11.03
N ARG A 27 9.09 14.51 11.10
CA ARG A 27 8.78 13.84 12.37
C ARG A 27 9.98 13.79 13.33
N SER A 28 11.21 13.87 12.82
CA SER A 28 12.45 13.98 13.61
C SER A 28 12.65 15.36 14.24
N GLY A 29 11.82 16.35 13.92
CA GLY A 29 12.00 17.75 14.28
C GLY A 29 12.98 18.52 13.37
N GLN A 30 13.62 17.85 12.42
CA GLN A 30 14.52 18.49 11.46
C GLN A 30 13.75 19.24 10.38
N VAL A 31 14.30 20.36 9.93
CA VAL A 31 13.80 21.10 8.77
C VAL A 31 14.38 20.53 7.49
N SER A 32 13.53 20.26 6.50
CA SER A 32 13.88 19.79 5.17
C SER A 32 13.32 20.73 4.11
N GLN A 33 14.07 20.92 3.02
CA GLN A 33 13.61 21.67 1.84
C GLN A 33 12.77 20.83 0.87
N GLN A 34 12.64 19.54 1.16
CA GLN A 34 11.90 18.58 0.35
C GLN A 34 11.03 17.69 1.23
N TYR A 35 9.84 17.38 0.73
CA TYR A 35 8.91 16.44 1.36
C TYR A 35 8.24 15.57 0.32
N PHE A 36 8.10 14.28 0.62
CA PHE A 36 7.39 13.34 -0.24
C PHE A 36 6.00 13.08 0.34
N ASP A 37 4.97 13.66 -0.28
CA ASP A 37 3.57 13.54 0.13
C ASP A 37 2.84 12.49 -0.71
N LYS A 38 2.72 11.28 -0.15
CA LYS A 38 2.13 10.11 -0.80
C LYS A 38 0.65 10.26 -1.15
N TYR A 39 -0.12 11.03 -0.37
CA TYR A 39 -1.56 11.20 -0.62
C TYR A 39 -1.86 11.96 -1.92
N ARG A 40 -0.90 12.70 -2.47
CA ARG A 40 -1.11 13.52 -3.67
C ARG A 40 -1.23 12.70 -4.95
N PHE A 41 -0.59 11.54 -5.03
CA PHE A 41 -0.78 10.65 -6.18
C PHE A 41 -2.03 9.78 -6.01
N GLU A 42 -2.35 9.36 -4.79
CA GLU A 42 -3.55 8.58 -4.47
C GLU A 42 -4.84 9.35 -4.73
N GLY A 43 -4.83 10.67 -4.52
CA GLY A 43 -5.99 11.53 -4.76
C GLY A 43 -6.23 11.89 -6.24
N LYS A 44 -5.35 11.48 -7.17
CA LYS A 44 -5.42 11.82 -8.60
C LYS A 44 -5.92 10.63 -9.42
N PRO A 45 -7.17 10.62 -9.92
CA PRO A 45 -7.72 9.48 -10.66
C PRO A 45 -6.88 9.06 -11.87
N GLU A 46 -6.23 10.02 -12.54
CA GLU A 46 -5.35 9.78 -13.68
C GLU A 46 -4.06 9.03 -13.32
N ILE A 47 -3.64 9.06 -12.05
CA ILE A 47 -2.50 8.30 -11.52
C ILE A 47 -2.97 7.04 -10.80
N LEU A 48 -3.99 7.16 -9.94
CA LEU A 48 -4.51 6.06 -9.13
C LEU A 48 -4.99 4.89 -9.97
N ARG A 49 -5.68 5.14 -11.10
CA ARG A 49 -6.19 4.07 -11.96
C ARG A 49 -5.08 3.22 -12.58
N PRO A 50 -4.11 3.77 -13.33
CA PRO A 50 -3.03 2.95 -13.88
C PRO A 50 -2.15 2.35 -12.78
N LEU A 51 -1.96 3.01 -11.64
CA LEU A 51 -1.25 2.43 -10.49
C LEU A 51 -1.98 1.21 -9.90
N ALA A 52 -3.31 1.28 -9.74
CA ALA A 52 -4.09 0.15 -9.27
C ALA A 52 -3.99 -1.05 -10.23
N LYS A 53 -3.97 -0.80 -11.54
CA LYS A 53 -3.74 -1.85 -12.55
C LYS A 53 -2.35 -2.47 -12.43
N GLU A 54 -1.30 -1.66 -12.27
CA GLU A 54 0.07 -2.14 -12.06
C GLU A 54 0.14 -3.01 -10.79
N MET A 55 -0.39 -2.51 -9.67
CA MET A 55 -0.41 -3.25 -8.40
C MET A 55 -1.26 -4.52 -8.45
N ALA A 56 -2.39 -4.50 -9.15
CA ALA A 56 -3.25 -5.67 -9.34
C ALA A 56 -2.52 -6.81 -10.06
N SER A 57 -1.61 -6.48 -10.99
CA SER A 57 -0.80 -7.47 -11.70
C SER A 57 0.22 -8.20 -10.82
N LEU A 58 0.52 -7.64 -9.64
CA LEU A 58 1.45 -8.20 -8.65
C LEU A 58 0.77 -9.09 -7.61
N LEU A 59 -0.56 -9.18 -7.62
CA LEU A 59 -1.29 -10.00 -6.66
C LEU A 59 -0.90 -11.48 -6.83
N PRO A 60 -0.56 -12.19 -5.74
CA PRO A 60 -0.31 -13.62 -5.79
C PRO A 60 -1.49 -14.41 -6.38
N ALA A 61 -1.18 -15.50 -7.08
CA ALA A 61 -2.23 -16.41 -7.54
C ALA A 61 -3.01 -16.98 -6.34
N GLY A 62 -4.34 -16.93 -6.41
CA GLY A 62 -5.22 -17.41 -5.35
C GLY A 62 -5.49 -16.42 -4.22
N THR A 63 -5.13 -15.14 -4.37
CA THR A 63 -5.69 -14.06 -3.52
C THR A 63 -7.22 -14.08 -3.59
N GLU A 64 -7.86 -14.18 -2.44
CA GLU A 64 -9.34 -14.22 -2.31
C GLU A 64 -9.91 -12.89 -1.83
N ILE A 65 -9.09 -12.08 -1.16
CA ILE A 65 -9.45 -10.76 -0.63
C ILE A 65 -8.20 -9.89 -0.54
N VAL A 66 -8.35 -8.61 -0.85
CA VAL A 66 -7.31 -7.60 -0.66
C VAL A 66 -7.59 -6.78 0.59
N ALA A 67 -6.57 -6.46 1.38
CA ALA A 67 -6.75 -5.71 2.62
C ALA A 67 -5.84 -4.48 2.67
N GLY A 68 -6.43 -3.28 2.72
CA GLY A 68 -5.70 -2.02 2.73
C GLY A 68 -5.40 -1.56 4.15
N LEU A 69 -4.16 -1.16 4.41
CA LEU A 69 -3.76 -0.63 5.72
C LEU A 69 -4.18 0.83 5.85
N GLU A 70 -4.80 1.19 6.97
CA GLU A 70 -5.22 2.56 7.25
C GLU A 70 -3.99 3.49 7.41
N LEU A 71 -3.96 4.68 6.82
CA LEU A 71 -4.92 5.28 5.89
C LEU A 71 -4.53 5.05 4.42
N GLY A 72 -3.24 5.05 4.12
CA GLY A 72 -2.71 5.13 2.75
C GLY A 72 -3.01 3.93 1.85
N GLY A 73 -3.14 2.74 2.43
CA GLY A 73 -3.59 1.56 1.69
C GLY A 73 -5.06 1.60 1.28
N VAL A 74 -5.89 2.47 1.90
CA VAL A 74 -7.35 2.48 1.68
C VAL A 74 -7.76 2.96 0.28
N PRO A 75 -7.24 4.09 -0.26
CA PRO A 75 -7.52 4.47 -1.64
C PRO A 75 -7.08 3.40 -2.65
N LEU A 76 -5.91 2.82 -2.44
CA LEU A 76 -5.32 1.81 -3.33
C LEU A 76 -6.09 0.49 -3.31
N VAL A 77 -6.41 -0.05 -2.13
CA VAL A 77 -7.19 -1.30 -2.04
C VAL A 77 -8.57 -1.13 -2.65
N THR A 78 -9.18 0.04 -2.50
CA THR A 78 -10.48 0.35 -3.10
C THR A 78 -10.39 0.35 -4.62
N ALA A 79 -9.36 1.00 -5.19
CA ALA A 79 -9.14 1.01 -6.63
C ALA A 79 -8.79 -0.38 -7.19
N ILE A 80 -7.96 -1.16 -6.49
CA ILE A 80 -7.60 -2.54 -6.88
C ILE A 80 -8.82 -3.46 -6.81
N SER A 81 -9.69 -3.30 -5.79
CA SER A 81 -10.95 -4.04 -5.69
C SER A 81 -11.86 -3.77 -6.89
N LEU A 82 -11.98 -2.50 -7.32
CA LEU A 82 -12.72 -2.13 -8.52
C LEU A 82 -12.11 -2.69 -9.81
N GLU A 83 -10.78 -2.72 -9.91
CA GLU A 83 -10.06 -3.25 -11.07
C GLU A 83 -10.17 -4.78 -11.19
N THR A 84 -10.09 -5.50 -10.06
CA THR A 84 -9.99 -6.97 -10.03
C THR A 84 -11.32 -7.68 -9.79
N GLY A 85 -12.31 -6.97 -9.22
CA GLY A 85 -13.53 -7.57 -8.70
C GLY A 85 -13.35 -8.35 -7.39
N LEU A 86 -12.14 -8.36 -6.81
CA LEU A 86 -11.90 -8.98 -5.51
C LEU A 86 -12.50 -8.11 -4.39
N PRO A 87 -13.08 -8.71 -3.34
CA PRO A 87 -13.53 -7.97 -2.16
C PRO A 87 -12.37 -7.26 -1.47
N ALA A 88 -12.67 -6.15 -0.79
CA ALA A 88 -11.73 -5.40 0.03
C ALA A 88 -12.08 -5.47 1.52
N ALA A 89 -11.04 -5.59 2.35
CA ALA A 89 -11.06 -5.32 3.78
C ALA A 89 -10.15 -4.11 4.10
N PHE A 90 -10.34 -3.54 5.29
CA PHE A 90 -9.59 -2.37 5.73
C PHE A 90 -9.02 -2.62 7.12
N ILE A 91 -7.69 -2.58 7.25
CA ILE A 91 -6.99 -2.87 8.51
C ILE A 91 -6.73 -1.55 9.22
N ARG A 92 -7.23 -1.43 10.45
CA ARG A 92 -6.99 -0.26 11.30
C ARG A 92 -5.65 -0.37 12.01
N LYS A 93 -5.04 0.78 12.32
CA LYS A 93 -3.79 0.82 13.12
C LYS A 93 -3.99 0.36 14.56
N GLU A 94 -5.17 0.58 15.10
CA GLU A 94 -5.56 0.21 16.46
C GLU A 94 -6.96 -0.40 16.41
N ALA A 95 -7.16 -1.50 17.15
CA ALA A 95 -8.47 -2.11 17.30
C ALA A 95 -9.46 -1.12 17.95
N LYS A 96 -10.74 -1.22 17.59
CA LYS A 96 -11.77 -0.43 18.26
C LYS A 96 -11.84 -0.81 19.75
N SER A 97 -11.95 0.20 20.63
CA SER A 97 -12.25 0.02 22.05
C SER A 97 -13.74 -0.24 22.35
N TYR A 98 -14.59 -0.32 21.32
CA TYR A 98 -16.04 -0.52 21.40
C TYR A 98 -16.58 -1.18 20.11
N GLY A 99 -17.75 -1.84 20.17
CA GLY A 99 -18.33 -2.53 19.01
C GLY A 99 -17.79 -3.97 18.84
N THR A 100 -17.49 -4.41 17.61
CA THR A 100 -17.00 -5.77 17.32
C THR A 100 -15.59 -6.05 17.82
N CYS A 101 -14.88 -5.03 18.32
CA CYS A 101 -13.47 -5.08 18.76
C CYS A 101 -12.49 -5.63 17.71
N LYS A 102 -12.91 -5.76 16.45
CA LYS A 102 -12.06 -6.20 15.34
C LYS A 102 -11.11 -5.09 14.92
N ALA A 103 -9.92 -5.47 14.50
CA ALA A 103 -8.96 -4.60 13.84
C ALA A 103 -9.26 -4.47 12.33
N ILE A 104 -10.03 -5.40 11.77
CA ILE A 104 -10.36 -5.46 10.35
C ILE A 104 -11.83 -5.09 10.13
N GLU A 105 -12.05 -4.13 9.24
CA GLU A 105 -13.37 -3.65 8.82
C GLU A 105 -13.70 -4.13 7.40
N GLY A 106 -15.00 -4.17 7.10
CA GLY A 106 -15.50 -4.56 5.79
C GLY A 106 -15.76 -6.07 5.70
N GLN A 107 -15.06 -6.75 4.81
CA GLN A 107 -15.28 -8.17 4.51
C GLN A 107 -14.54 -9.06 5.51
N ASP A 108 -15.15 -10.20 5.85
CA ASP A 108 -14.53 -11.18 6.75
C ASP A 108 -13.29 -11.82 6.10
N VAL A 109 -12.26 -12.03 6.90
CA VAL A 109 -10.93 -12.54 6.49
C VAL A 109 -10.62 -13.92 7.05
N ASP A 110 -11.41 -14.42 8.00
CA ASP A 110 -11.16 -15.70 8.67
C ASP A 110 -11.10 -16.86 7.65
N GLY A 111 -10.00 -17.61 7.66
CA GLY A 111 -9.74 -18.74 6.77
C GLY A 111 -9.44 -18.36 5.31
N ARG A 112 -9.37 -17.07 4.97
CA ARG A 112 -9.20 -16.59 3.58
C ARG A 112 -7.77 -16.21 3.27
N LYS A 113 -7.41 -16.35 1.99
CA LYS A 113 -6.12 -15.92 1.44
C LYS A 113 -6.11 -14.42 1.18
N VAL A 114 -5.45 -13.69 2.07
CA VAL A 114 -5.42 -12.22 2.07
C VAL A 114 -4.13 -11.71 1.46
N THR A 115 -4.22 -10.68 0.61
CA THR A 115 -3.05 -9.89 0.18
C THR A 115 -3.17 -8.48 0.70
N PHE A 116 -2.14 -8.01 1.39
CA PHE A 116 -2.11 -6.66 1.94
C PHE A 116 -1.77 -5.64 0.86
N ILE A 117 -2.40 -4.48 0.94
CA ILE A 117 -2.16 -3.33 0.08
C ILE A 117 -1.68 -2.16 0.93
N GLU A 118 -0.53 -1.60 0.58
CA GLU A 118 0.05 -0.43 1.24
C GLU A 118 0.51 0.61 0.22
N ASP A 119 0.58 1.87 0.63
CA ASP A 119 1.10 2.93 -0.22
C ASP A 119 2.63 2.89 -0.34
N VAL A 120 3.33 3.11 0.77
CA VAL A 120 4.75 3.35 0.82
C VAL A 120 5.33 2.59 1.99
N ILE A 121 6.20 1.63 1.71
CA ILE A 121 6.89 0.88 2.74
C ILE A 121 8.33 1.40 2.88
N THR A 122 8.73 1.75 4.10
CA THR A 122 10.11 2.10 4.46
C THR A 122 10.75 0.98 5.28
N THR A 123 10.27 0.76 6.51
CA THR A 123 10.78 -0.29 7.41
C THR A 123 9.86 -1.51 7.49
N GLY A 124 8.58 -1.37 7.10
CA GLY A 124 7.58 -2.44 7.20
C GLY A 124 6.90 -2.60 8.55
N GLY A 125 7.16 -1.72 9.53
CA GLY A 125 6.57 -1.83 10.88
C GLY A 125 5.04 -1.91 10.88
N ALA A 126 4.37 -1.00 10.15
CA ALA A 126 2.91 -1.00 10.04
C ALA A 126 2.36 -2.30 9.40
N VAL A 127 3.11 -2.88 8.46
CA VAL A 127 2.75 -4.15 7.83
C VAL A 127 2.87 -5.31 8.80
N SER A 128 3.92 -5.34 9.63
CA SER A 128 4.08 -6.38 10.67
C SER A 128 3.01 -6.28 11.76
N ASP A 129 2.63 -5.07 12.16
CA ASP A 129 1.54 -4.89 13.13
C ASP A 129 0.20 -5.36 12.54
N ALA A 130 -0.10 -4.99 11.29
CA ALA A 130 -1.27 -5.46 10.57
C ALA A 130 -1.27 -6.99 10.35
N TYR A 131 -0.10 -7.58 10.07
CA TYR A 131 0.06 -9.01 9.87
C TYR A 131 -0.37 -9.78 11.12
N LYS A 132 0.12 -9.38 12.30
CA LYS A 132 -0.26 -9.99 13.57
C LYS A 132 -1.77 -9.94 13.80
N LEU A 133 -2.37 -8.74 13.69
CA LEU A 133 -3.81 -8.54 13.88
C LEU A 133 -4.64 -9.40 12.91
N ALA A 134 -4.26 -9.45 11.64
CA ALA A 134 -4.98 -10.24 10.65
C ALA A 134 -4.86 -11.75 10.91
N THR A 135 -3.68 -12.24 11.28
CA THR A 135 -3.48 -13.65 11.61
C THR A 135 -4.22 -14.06 12.87
N GLU A 136 -4.34 -13.18 13.87
CA GLU A 136 -5.17 -13.39 15.06
C GLU A 136 -6.67 -13.48 14.71
N GLU A 137 -7.11 -12.78 13.66
CA GLU A 137 -8.45 -12.88 13.08
C GLU A 137 -8.60 -14.01 12.04
N GLY A 138 -7.61 -14.91 11.92
CA GLY A 138 -7.69 -16.12 11.08
C GLY A 138 -7.31 -15.92 9.61
N ALA A 139 -6.81 -14.74 9.22
CA ALA A 139 -6.37 -14.47 7.87
C ALA A 139 -5.14 -15.30 7.46
N LEU A 140 -5.16 -15.86 6.25
CA LEU A 140 -4.02 -16.51 5.61
C LEU A 140 -3.30 -15.48 4.73
N VAL A 141 -2.39 -14.70 5.32
CA VAL A 141 -1.72 -13.60 4.62
C VAL A 141 -0.67 -14.13 3.64
N LEU A 142 -0.87 -13.87 2.34
CA LEU A 142 -0.01 -14.37 1.26
C LEU A 142 1.22 -13.50 0.99
N ALA A 143 1.02 -12.19 0.98
CA ALA A 143 2.02 -11.19 0.61
C ALA A 143 1.54 -9.78 0.98
N VAL A 144 2.44 -8.82 0.85
CA VAL A 144 2.11 -7.39 0.75
C VAL A 144 2.50 -6.84 -0.61
N VAL A 145 1.58 -6.15 -1.26
CA VAL A 145 1.82 -5.35 -2.46
C VAL A 145 1.84 -3.88 -2.04
N CYS A 146 2.85 -3.13 -2.47
CA CYS A 146 2.92 -1.69 -2.19
C CYS A 146 3.11 -0.85 -3.44
N ALA A 147 2.60 0.39 -3.43
CA ALA A 147 2.82 1.30 -4.55
C ALA A 147 4.31 1.66 -4.66
N LEU A 148 4.98 1.89 -3.52
CA LEU A 148 6.38 2.31 -3.49
C LEU A 148 7.19 1.66 -2.37
N TRP A 149 8.26 0.96 -2.74
CA TRP A 149 9.33 0.58 -1.82
C TRP A 149 10.35 1.72 -1.65
N ARG A 150 10.46 2.23 -0.42
CA ARG A 150 11.46 3.20 0.03
C ARG A 150 12.33 2.64 1.16
N GLY A 151 12.37 1.34 1.38
CA GLY A 151 13.36 0.74 2.27
C GLY A 151 14.75 0.73 1.63
N ASP A 152 15.74 0.31 2.40
CA ASP A 152 17.10 0.09 1.89
C ASP A 152 17.22 -1.35 1.40
N GLY A 153 17.93 -1.54 0.28
CA GLY A 153 18.12 -2.86 -0.33
C GLY A 153 16.83 -3.47 -0.90
N ASP A 154 16.82 -4.80 -0.98
CA ASP A 154 15.69 -5.54 -1.53
C ASP A 154 14.44 -5.47 -0.62
N PRO A 155 13.24 -5.45 -1.22
CA PRO A 155 11.98 -5.46 -0.48
C PRO A 155 11.84 -6.63 0.48
N ALA A 156 11.92 -6.35 1.78
CA ALA A 156 11.76 -7.34 2.85
C ALA A 156 11.33 -6.65 4.16
N ILE A 157 10.50 -7.32 4.95
CA ILE A 157 10.10 -6.85 6.27
C ILE A 157 10.86 -7.68 7.29
N ALA A 158 11.79 -7.06 8.02
CA ALA A 158 12.71 -7.78 8.90
C ALA A 158 12.00 -8.60 9.99
N SER A 159 10.86 -8.13 10.49
CA SER A 159 10.06 -8.86 11.49
C SER A 159 9.20 -9.98 10.89
N GLU A 160 8.95 -9.96 9.58
CA GLU A 160 8.16 -10.97 8.86
C GLU A 160 8.94 -11.48 7.62
N PRO A 161 10.12 -12.11 7.81
CA PRO A 161 11.03 -12.41 6.70
C PRO A 161 10.47 -13.41 5.67
N SER A 162 9.44 -14.17 6.05
CA SER A 162 8.74 -15.08 5.16
C SER A 162 7.62 -14.42 4.34
N LEU A 163 7.23 -13.18 4.66
CA LEU A 163 6.17 -12.47 3.97
C LEU A 163 6.74 -11.81 2.70
N PRO A 164 6.34 -12.24 1.49
CA PRO A 164 6.81 -11.63 0.26
C PRO A 164 6.34 -10.17 0.15
N VAL A 165 7.23 -9.31 -0.34
CA VAL A 165 6.96 -7.88 -0.58
C VAL A 165 7.08 -7.60 -2.08
N PHE A 166 5.98 -7.17 -2.70
CA PHE A 166 5.90 -6.87 -4.13
C PHE A 166 5.64 -5.38 -4.35
N PRO A 167 6.69 -4.56 -4.61
CA PRO A 167 6.48 -3.17 -4.96
C PRO A 167 6.13 -2.97 -6.44
N ALA A 168 5.17 -2.10 -6.72
CA ALA A 168 4.94 -1.57 -8.07
C ALA A 168 6.11 -0.70 -8.52
N PHE A 169 6.62 0.16 -7.63
CA PHE A 169 7.78 1.01 -7.87
C PHE A 169 8.78 0.92 -6.72
N ARG A 170 10.06 1.11 -7.04
CA ARG A 170 11.15 1.35 -6.09
C ARG A 170 11.53 2.82 -6.12
N ARG A 171 12.23 3.30 -5.08
CA ARG A 171 12.77 4.66 -5.02
C ARG A 171 13.55 5.05 -6.29
N GLU A 172 14.29 4.11 -6.86
CA GLU A 172 15.09 4.29 -8.08
C GLU A 172 14.26 4.42 -9.36
N ASP A 173 13.00 3.94 -9.38
CA ASP A 173 12.09 4.14 -10.50
C ASP A 173 11.57 5.59 -10.55
N LEU A 174 11.51 6.27 -9.39
CA LEU A 174 11.02 7.63 -9.29
C LEU A 174 12.12 8.64 -9.65
N VAL A 175 12.45 8.70 -10.93
CA VAL A 175 13.35 9.70 -11.51
C VAL A 175 12.54 10.78 -12.24
N GLY A 176 12.84 12.03 -11.90
CA GLY A 176 12.40 13.21 -12.64
C GLY A 176 13.29 13.50 -13.84
#